data_AF-A0A7C3TAK8-F1
#
_entry.id   AF-A0A7C3TAK8-F1
#
_cell.length_a   1.000
_cell.length_b   1.000
_cell.length_c   1.000
_cell.angle_alpha   90.00
_cell.angle_beta   90.00
_cell.angle_gamma   90.00
#
_symmetry.space_group_name_H-M   'P 1'
#
loop_
_entity.id
_entity.type
_entity.pdbx_description
1 polymer ?
#
loop_
_entity_poly.entity_id
_entity_poly.type
_entity_poly.pdbx_seq_one_letter_code
_entity_poly.pdbx_strand_id
1 'polypeptide(L)'
;MRSSPQGTPQSAGALSPDDLLASLFSAPSAEVPKWRRKILHLPTDVAARVLQSALAVSHNFREYQRLAFALAKLPCSEARETLAAQIRENHPYASVAVRALEYGGTPECLDKLVELIGAAPKRLKRAIARALARRRYAPGLPVICHHAYFRNKQPDPFIVHALTLFGRPAAILNLLIEDFRLDAETVAATIVALEALPPVLRRLKVLPALRRMAEEETRVPRERVQAICASYFNRTTLLRPSEREASSTLLRPASGPVQRETETLLRPSSENDLREEPEEPRPWWSRLAGRIRDLLDGSV
;
A
#
# COMPACT_ATOMS: atom_id res chain seq x y z
N MET A 1 -12.04 -6.80 78.04
CA MET A 1 -11.23 -5.95 77.14
C MET A 1 -10.31 -6.86 76.33
N ARG A 2 -10.68 -7.16 75.08
CA ARG A 2 -9.86 -7.91 74.12
C ARG A 2 -9.46 -6.94 73.03
N SER A 3 -8.17 -6.62 72.97
CA SER A 3 -7.57 -5.82 71.90
C SER A 3 -7.24 -6.73 70.72
N SER A 4 -7.98 -6.55 69.62
CA SER A 4 -7.68 -7.14 68.31
C SER A 4 -6.39 -6.54 67.74
N PRO A 5 -5.45 -7.33 67.20
CA PRO A 5 -4.41 -6.79 66.35
C PRO A 5 -5.01 -6.54 64.96
N GLN A 6 -4.98 -5.28 64.52
CA GLN A 6 -5.22 -4.89 63.14
C GLN A 6 -4.09 -5.46 62.27
N GLY A 7 -4.37 -6.56 61.58
CA GLY A 7 -3.56 -7.00 60.45
C GLY A 7 -3.90 -6.12 59.25
N THR A 8 -2.99 -5.21 58.89
CA THR A 8 -2.95 -4.58 57.57
C THR A 8 -2.97 -5.66 56.49
N PRO A 9 -3.81 -5.56 55.44
CA PRO A 9 -3.78 -6.52 54.35
C PRO A 9 -2.43 -6.44 53.66
N GLN A 10 -1.69 -7.55 53.70
CA GLN A 10 -0.49 -7.76 52.91
C GLN A 10 -0.82 -7.47 51.44
N SER A 11 -0.16 -6.46 50.88
CA SER A 11 -0.09 -6.25 49.44
C SER A 11 0.48 -7.51 48.80
N ALA A 12 -0.35 -8.27 48.09
CA ALA A 12 0.09 -9.36 47.24
C ALA A 12 1.23 -8.85 46.34
N GLY A 13 2.41 -9.46 46.45
CA GLY A 13 3.64 -9.00 45.82
C GLY A 13 3.46 -8.69 44.33
N ALA A 14 3.49 -7.40 43.99
CA ALA A 14 3.58 -6.96 42.61
C ALA A 14 4.97 -7.35 42.10
N LEU A 15 5.05 -8.43 41.31
CA LEU A 15 6.27 -8.81 40.62
C LEU A 15 6.79 -7.63 39.80
N SER A 16 8.08 -7.33 39.93
CA SER A 16 8.72 -6.28 39.14
C SER A 16 8.52 -6.55 37.65
N PRO A 17 8.36 -5.52 36.80
CA PRO A 17 8.29 -5.69 35.36
C PRO A 17 9.46 -6.51 34.78
N ASP A 18 10.65 -6.40 35.39
CA ASP A 18 11.83 -7.18 35.00
C ASP A 18 11.72 -8.66 35.40
N ASP A 19 11.12 -8.96 36.55
CA ASP A 19 10.85 -10.33 37.01
C ASP A 19 9.82 -11.03 36.10
N LEU A 20 8.85 -10.26 35.59
CA LEU A 20 7.86 -10.75 34.63
C LEU A 20 8.49 -11.09 33.28
N LEU A 21 9.49 -10.33 32.83
CA LEU A 21 10.25 -10.63 31.62
C LEU A 21 11.15 -11.83 31.79
N ALA A 22 11.93 -11.88 32.87
CA ALA A 22 12.77 -13.02 33.20
C ALA A 22 11.93 -14.32 33.27
N SER A 23 10.74 -14.25 33.84
CA SER A 23 9.78 -15.36 33.89
C SER A 23 9.20 -15.72 32.52
N LEU A 24 8.91 -14.74 31.65
CA LEU A 24 8.42 -14.98 30.28
C LEU A 24 9.48 -15.68 29.42
N PHE A 25 10.74 -15.26 29.54
CA PHE A 25 11.86 -15.83 28.79
C PHE A 25 12.27 -17.21 29.28
N SER A 26 12.14 -17.47 30.60
CA SER A 26 12.51 -18.75 31.21
C SER A 26 11.35 -19.77 31.25
N ALA A 27 10.12 -19.34 30.94
CA ALA A 27 8.95 -20.21 31.02
C ALA A 27 8.96 -21.32 29.95
N PRO A 28 8.66 -22.58 30.34
CA PRO A 28 8.42 -23.64 29.36
C PRO A 28 7.26 -23.26 28.44
N SER A 29 7.28 -23.74 27.19
CA SER A 29 6.31 -23.31 26.16
C SER A 29 4.84 -23.46 26.55
N ALA A 30 4.52 -24.36 27.49
CA ALA A 30 3.18 -24.58 28.03
C ALA A 30 2.70 -23.44 28.96
N GLU A 31 3.61 -22.71 29.61
CA GLU A 31 3.28 -21.65 30.57
C GLU A 31 3.25 -20.25 29.95
N VAL A 32 3.76 -20.10 28.73
CA VAL A 32 3.75 -18.85 27.96
C VAL A 32 2.36 -18.21 27.84
N PRO A 33 1.25 -18.95 27.63
CA PRO A 33 -0.09 -18.36 27.63
C PRO A 33 -0.48 -17.71 28.98
N LYS A 34 -0.03 -18.30 30.10
CA LYS A 34 -0.29 -17.80 31.45
C LYS A 34 0.44 -16.48 31.70
N TRP A 35 1.71 -16.41 31.31
CA TRP A 35 2.51 -15.18 31.40
C TRP A 35 2.02 -14.09 30.45
N ARG A 36 1.62 -14.46 29.23
CA ARG A 36 1.01 -13.53 28.29
C ARG A 36 -0.27 -12.91 28.85
N ARG A 37 -1.14 -13.70 29.50
CA ARG A 37 -2.34 -13.17 30.16
C ARG A 37 -1.96 -12.19 31.27
N LYS A 38 -1.00 -12.55 32.13
CA LYS A 38 -0.53 -11.67 33.21
C LYS A 38 -0.01 -10.33 32.69
N ILE A 39 0.81 -10.32 31.63
CA ILE A 39 1.34 -9.08 31.04
C ILE A 39 0.23 -8.24 30.41
N LEU A 40 -0.74 -8.87 29.73
CA LEU A 40 -1.87 -8.16 29.13
C LEU A 40 -2.89 -7.63 30.16
N HIS A 41 -2.81 -8.06 31.43
CA HIS A 41 -3.61 -7.52 32.53
C HIS A 41 -2.96 -6.32 33.23
N LEU A 42 -1.71 -5.98 32.90
CA LEU A 42 -1.06 -4.76 33.38
C LEU A 42 -1.66 -3.52 32.69
N PRO A 43 -1.51 -2.31 33.27
CA PRO A 43 -1.78 -1.07 32.57
C PRO A 43 -1.03 -1.04 31.23
N THR A 44 -1.70 -0.54 30.18
CA THR A 44 -1.22 -0.58 28.80
C THR A 44 0.18 -0.01 28.63
N ASP A 45 0.49 1.07 29.35
CA ASP A 45 1.76 1.79 29.23
C ASP A 45 2.90 1.04 29.92
N VAL A 46 2.58 0.26 30.95
CA VAL A 46 3.55 -0.61 31.63
C VAL A 46 3.79 -1.85 30.77
N ALA A 47 2.72 -2.49 30.28
CA ALA A 47 2.82 -3.65 29.39
C ALA A 47 3.59 -3.32 28.10
N ALA A 48 3.37 -2.13 27.52
CA ALA A 48 4.08 -1.66 26.34
C ALA A 48 5.58 -1.53 26.61
N ARG A 49 5.98 -0.76 27.62
CA ARG A 49 7.41 -0.55 27.96
C ARG A 49 8.14 -1.86 28.25
N VAL A 50 7.50 -2.75 29.00
CA VAL A 50 8.03 -4.08 29.34
C VAL A 50 8.25 -4.94 28.10
N LEU A 51 7.27 -4.98 27.19
CA LEU A 51 7.41 -5.77 25.98
C LEU A 51 8.37 -5.12 24.96
N GLN A 52 8.50 -3.79 24.96
CA GLN A 52 9.46 -3.06 24.13
C GLN A 52 10.90 -3.38 24.55
N SER A 53 11.22 -3.28 25.85
CA SER A 53 12.55 -3.60 26.37
C SER A 53 12.91 -5.07 26.09
N ALA A 54 11.94 -5.98 26.30
CA ALA A 54 12.09 -7.39 25.99
C ALA A 54 12.35 -7.66 24.50
N LEU A 55 11.65 -6.93 23.62
CA LEU A 55 11.81 -7.10 22.17
C LEU A 55 13.20 -6.64 21.71
N ALA A 56 13.73 -5.56 22.30
CA ALA A 56 15.07 -5.04 21.98
C ALA A 56 16.20 -6.03 22.32
N VAL A 57 16.03 -6.85 23.37
CA VAL A 57 17.04 -7.82 23.82
C VAL A 57 16.78 -9.22 23.25
N SER A 58 15.69 -9.44 22.52
CA SER A 58 15.35 -10.77 22.01
C SER A 58 16.34 -11.28 20.96
N HIS A 59 16.95 -12.44 21.21
CA HIS A 59 17.96 -13.03 20.32
C HIS A 59 17.40 -14.13 19.42
N ASN A 60 16.22 -14.66 19.72
CA ASN A 60 15.61 -15.77 18.99
C ASN A 60 14.34 -15.35 18.26
N PHE A 61 14.16 -15.86 17.03
CA PHE A 61 12.97 -15.70 16.21
C PHE A 61 11.66 -16.01 16.97
N ARG A 62 11.61 -17.12 17.74
CA ARG A 62 10.38 -17.53 18.44
C ARG A 62 9.98 -16.55 19.53
N GLU A 63 10.95 -16.01 20.27
CA GLU A 63 10.75 -15.01 21.30
C GLU A 63 10.30 -13.69 20.69
N TYR A 64 11.04 -13.22 19.67
CA TYR A 64 10.69 -12.02 18.92
C TYR A 64 9.25 -12.09 18.39
N GLN A 65 8.86 -13.22 17.80
CA GLN A 65 7.50 -13.41 17.31
C GLN A 65 6.47 -13.30 18.43
N ARG A 66 6.69 -13.94 19.58
CA ARG A 66 5.73 -13.88 20.70
C ARG A 66 5.57 -12.46 21.23
N LEU A 67 6.69 -11.75 21.40
CA LEU A 67 6.73 -10.38 21.90
C LEU A 67 6.08 -9.40 20.92
N ALA A 68 6.42 -9.48 19.63
CA ALA A 68 5.85 -8.63 18.59
C ALA A 68 4.32 -8.77 18.50
N PHE A 69 3.81 -10.00 18.54
CA PHE A 69 2.36 -10.27 18.53
C PHE A 69 1.67 -9.94 19.86
N ALA A 70 2.41 -9.83 20.98
CA ALA A 70 1.87 -9.30 22.22
C ALA A 70 1.77 -7.77 22.16
N LEU A 71 2.82 -7.09 21.68
CA LEU A 71 2.83 -5.64 21.47
C LEU A 71 1.70 -5.19 20.53
N ALA A 72 1.51 -5.88 19.41
CA ALA A 72 0.47 -5.52 18.45
C ALA A 72 -0.97 -5.67 18.96
N LYS A 73 -1.18 -6.36 20.09
CA LYS A 73 -2.50 -6.45 20.74
C LYS A 73 -2.80 -5.28 21.67
N LEU A 74 -1.78 -4.52 22.07
CA LEU A 74 -1.97 -3.40 22.98
C LEU A 74 -2.58 -2.21 22.23
N PRO A 75 -3.63 -1.57 22.76
CA PRO A 75 -4.23 -0.38 22.18
C PRO A 75 -3.39 0.88 22.50
N CYS A 76 -2.10 0.85 22.17
CA CYS A 76 -1.15 1.93 22.46
C CYS A 76 -0.37 2.33 21.19
N SER A 77 -0.15 3.63 20.98
CA SER A 77 0.61 4.17 19.85
C SER A 77 2.10 3.81 19.93
N GLU A 78 2.68 3.84 21.13
CA GLU A 78 4.10 3.50 21.35
C GLU A 78 4.43 2.06 20.95
N ALA A 79 3.53 1.11 21.22
CA ALA A 79 3.69 -0.28 20.82
C ALA A 79 3.75 -0.42 19.28
N ARG A 80 2.92 0.35 18.57
CA ARG A 80 2.90 0.38 17.10
C ARG A 80 4.15 1.04 16.53
N GLU A 81 4.59 2.16 17.12
CA GLU A 81 5.82 2.85 16.72
C GLU A 81 7.06 1.99 16.93
N THR A 82 7.10 1.20 17.99
CA THR A 82 8.21 0.27 18.22
C THR A 82 8.28 -0.77 17.11
N LEU A 83 7.15 -1.40 16.75
CA LEU A 83 7.11 -2.35 15.63
C LEU A 83 7.45 -1.68 14.29
N ALA A 84 7.03 -0.42 14.10
CA ALA A 84 7.37 0.35 12.92
C ALA A 84 8.88 0.66 12.85
N ALA A 85 9.52 1.02 13.97
CA ALA A 85 10.96 1.25 14.05
C ALA A 85 11.75 0.00 13.64
N GLN A 86 11.34 -1.18 14.13
CA GLN A 86 11.95 -2.46 13.75
C GLN A 86 11.87 -2.76 12.25
N ILE A 87 10.80 -2.30 11.58
CA ILE A 87 10.64 -2.42 10.13
C ILE A 87 11.54 -1.40 9.40
N ARG A 88 11.61 -0.15 9.89
CA ARG A 88 12.46 0.92 9.32
C ARG A 88 13.94 0.58 9.40
N GLU A 89 14.38 0.06 10.54
CA GLU A 89 15.75 -0.38 10.80
C GLU A 89 16.11 -1.69 10.09
N ASN A 90 15.15 -2.33 9.42
CA ASN A 90 15.33 -3.59 8.71
C ASN A 90 15.92 -4.70 9.61
N HIS A 91 15.39 -4.82 10.83
CA HIS A 91 15.75 -5.88 11.76
C HIS A 91 15.66 -7.26 11.08
N PRO A 92 16.50 -8.27 11.42
CA PRO A 92 16.46 -9.60 10.81
C PRO A 92 15.07 -10.26 10.81
N TYR A 93 14.23 -9.89 11.78
CA TYR A 93 12.86 -10.38 11.94
C TYR A 93 11.78 -9.35 11.58
N ALA A 94 12.10 -8.28 10.83
CA ALA A 94 11.16 -7.22 10.45
C ALA A 94 9.89 -7.74 9.74
N SER A 95 9.98 -8.85 8.99
CA SER A 95 8.79 -9.48 8.39
C SER A 95 7.78 -10.00 9.42
N VAL A 96 8.23 -10.33 10.63
CA VAL A 96 7.39 -10.71 11.76
C VAL A 96 6.72 -9.48 12.36
N ALA A 97 7.43 -8.35 12.46
CA ALA A 97 6.82 -7.09 12.89
C ALA A 97 5.71 -6.63 11.91
N VAL A 98 5.90 -6.81 10.60
CA VAL A 98 4.84 -6.56 9.60
C VAL A 98 3.61 -7.46 9.87
N ARG A 99 3.81 -8.76 10.12
CA ARG A 99 2.72 -9.69 10.45
C ARG A 99 2.06 -9.36 11.80
N ALA A 100 2.81 -8.85 12.76
CA ALA A 100 2.28 -8.44 14.05
C ALA A 100 1.35 -7.21 13.88
N LEU A 101 1.78 -6.18 13.15
CA LEU A 101 0.93 -5.03 12.81
C LEU A 101 -0.32 -5.45 12.02
N GLU A 102 -0.16 -6.35 11.04
CA GLU A 102 -1.29 -6.97 10.33
C GLU A 102 -2.26 -7.68 11.29
N TYR A 103 -1.72 -8.40 12.27
CA TYR A 103 -2.51 -9.14 13.25
C TYR A 103 -3.29 -8.20 14.17
N GLY A 104 -2.68 -7.10 14.62
CA GLY A 104 -3.33 -6.05 15.39
C GLY A 104 -4.55 -5.47 14.66
N GLY A 105 -4.45 -5.27 13.35
CA GLY A 105 -5.60 -5.04 12.46
C GLY A 105 -6.40 -3.76 12.69
N THR A 106 -6.00 -2.91 13.64
CA THR A 106 -6.57 -1.57 13.82
C THR A 106 -6.22 -0.69 12.63
N PRO A 107 -7.07 0.30 12.25
CA PRO A 107 -6.78 1.19 11.13
C PRO A 107 -5.42 1.85 11.29
N GLU A 108 -5.07 2.27 12.50
CA GLU A 108 -3.78 2.92 12.77
C GLU A 108 -2.57 1.99 12.58
N CYS A 109 -2.70 0.68 12.84
CA CYS A 109 -1.65 -0.29 12.53
C CYS A 109 -1.46 -0.43 11.02
N LEU A 110 -2.55 -0.39 10.25
CA LEU A 110 -2.53 -0.52 8.81
C LEU A 110 -2.05 0.78 8.14
N ASP A 111 -2.43 1.94 8.66
CA ASP A 111 -1.90 3.25 8.26
C ASP A 111 -0.38 3.29 8.42
N LYS A 112 0.13 2.74 9.52
CA LYS A 112 1.58 2.63 9.73
C LYS A 112 2.26 1.74 8.68
N LEU A 113 1.62 0.65 8.28
CA LEU A 113 2.13 -0.18 7.18
C LEU A 113 2.12 0.57 5.84
N VAL A 114 1.12 1.42 5.59
CA VAL A 114 1.04 2.28 4.41
C VAL A 114 2.17 3.30 4.39
N GLU A 115 2.50 3.95 5.51
CA GLU A 115 3.65 4.86 5.62
C GLU A 115 4.98 4.16 5.30
N LEU A 116 5.15 2.93 5.81
CA LEU A 116 6.42 2.22 5.76
C LEU A 116 6.77 1.63 4.38
N ILE A 117 5.79 1.37 3.52
CA ILE A 117 6.02 0.72 2.22
C ILE A 117 6.93 1.55 1.30
N GLY A 118 6.93 2.88 1.45
CA GLY A 118 7.76 3.79 0.68
C GLY A 118 9.25 3.60 0.92
N ALA A 119 9.62 3.52 2.20
CA ALA A 119 11.00 3.43 2.68
C ALA A 119 11.53 1.99 2.81
N ALA A 120 10.64 1.00 2.89
CA ALA A 120 11.03 -0.40 3.12
C ALA A 120 11.86 -1.00 1.96
N PRO A 121 12.78 -1.95 2.22
CA PRO A 121 13.45 -2.72 1.18
C PRO A 121 12.48 -3.63 0.41
N LYS A 122 12.85 -4.04 -0.81
CA LYS A 122 11.98 -4.80 -1.74
C LYS A 122 11.28 -6.01 -1.10
N ARG A 123 12.00 -6.79 -0.27
CA ARG A 123 11.44 -7.95 0.45
C ARG A 123 10.32 -7.54 1.42
N LEU A 124 10.52 -6.46 2.16
CA LEU A 124 9.54 -5.95 3.13
C LEU A 124 8.37 -5.25 2.43
N LYS A 125 8.58 -4.54 1.32
CA LYS A 125 7.47 -3.99 0.50
C LYS A 125 6.46 -5.07 0.10
N ARG A 126 6.95 -6.23 -0.32
CA ARG A 126 6.11 -7.39 -0.67
C ARG A 126 5.34 -7.92 0.53
N ALA A 127 5.99 -8.00 1.70
CA ALA A 127 5.33 -8.45 2.93
C ALA A 127 4.23 -7.47 3.37
N ILE A 128 4.51 -6.17 3.32
CA ILE A 128 3.58 -5.09 3.64
C ILE A 128 2.38 -5.11 2.69
N ALA A 129 2.62 -5.15 1.37
CA ALA A 129 1.56 -5.22 0.38
C ALA A 129 0.62 -6.43 0.60
N ARG A 130 1.17 -7.60 0.93
CA ARG A 130 0.37 -8.79 1.26
C ARG A 130 -0.39 -8.67 2.57
N ALA A 131 0.14 -7.96 3.56
CA ALA A 131 -0.53 -7.72 4.83
C ALA A 131 -1.76 -6.82 4.62
N LEU A 132 -1.58 -5.69 3.92
CA LEU A 132 -2.66 -4.77 3.56
C LEU A 132 -3.74 -5.45 2.71
N ALA A 133 -3.34 -6.28 1.75
CA ALA A 133 -4.27 -7.02 0.90
C ALA A 133 -5.10 -8.05 1.67
N ARG A 134 -4.49 -8.81 2.58
CA ARG A 134 -5.20 -9.79 3.42
C ARG A 134 -6.25 -9.13 4.32
N ARG A 135 -5.99 -7.89 4.75
CA ARG A 135 -6.96 -7.09 5.53
C ARG A 135 -7.91 -6.28 4.67
N ARG A 136 -7.79 -6.33 3.34
CA ARG A 136 -8.57 -5.53 2.39
C ARG A 136 -8.58 -4.04 2.76
N TYR A 137 -7.42 -3.50 3.13
CA TYR A 137 -7.31 -2.11 3.58
C TYR A 137 -7.30 -1.16 2.38
N ALA A 138 -8.42 -0.48 2.12
CA ALA A 138 -8.57 0.37 0.94
C ALA A 138 -7.52 1.49 0.83
N PRO A 139 -7.14 2.20 1.92
CA PRO A 139 -6.12 3.25 1.85
C PRO A 139 -4.74 2.72 1.46
N GLY A 140 -4.50 1.41 1.57
CA GLY A 140 -3.29 0.78 1.09
C GLY A 140 -3.24 0.59 -0.44
N LEU A 141 -4.38 0.50 -1.13
CA LEU A 141 -4.44 0.25 -2.57
C LEU A 141 -3.72 1.32 -3.40
N PRO A 142 -3.97 2.64 -3.23
CA PRO A 142 -3.29 3.68 -3.99
C PRO A 142 -1.76 3.58 -3.89
N VAL A 143 -1.26 3.34 -2.69
CA VAL A 143 0.19 3.30 -2.43
C VAL A 143 0.84 2.03 -3.01
N ILE A 144 0.17 0.88 -2.90
CA ILE A 144 0.64 -0.36 -3.53
C ILE A 144 0.64 -0.21 -5.06
N CYS A 145 -0.42 0.38 -5.64
CA CYS A 145 -0.50 0.64 -7.08
C CYS A 145 0.61 1.58 -7.52
N HIS A 146 0.88 2.63 -6.75
CA HIS A 146 1.94 3.58 -7.07
C HIS A 146 3.31 2.89 -7.16
N HIS A 147 3.60 1.97 -6.22
CA HIS A 147 4.83 1.19 -6.26
C HIS A 147 4.88 0.10 -7.33
N ALA A 148 3.73 -0.48 -7.68
CA ALA A 148 3.65 -1.46 -8.77
C ALA A 148 3.90 -0.80 -10.14
N TYR A 149 3.40 0.42 -10.35
CA TYR A 149 3.30 1.05 -11.66
C TYR A 149 4.35 2.15 -11.92
N PHE A 150 4.60 3.07 -10.98
CA PHE A 150 5.39 4.29 -11.27
C PHE A 150 6.89 4.17 -10.96
N ARG A 151 7.30 3.33 -10.00
CA ARG A 151 8.72 3.24 -9.61
C ARG A 151 9.55 2.28 -10.46
N ASN A 152 8.93 1.34 -11.17
CA ASN A 152 9.64 0.31 -11.91
C ASN A 152 9.23 0.32 -13.37
N LYS A 153 10.21 0.27 -14.29
CA LYS A 153 9.97 0.12 -15.74
C LYS A 153 9.17 -1.16 -16.09
N GLN A 154 9.14 -2.12 -15.15
CA GLN A 154 8.33 -3.33 -15.22
C GLN A 154 7.66 -3.57 -13.85
N PRO A 155 6.36 -3.90 -13.80
CA PRO A 155 5.66 -4.11 -12.54
C PRO A 155 6.22 -5.33 -11.79
N ASP A 156 6.49 -5.20 -10.49
CA ASP A 156 6.97 -6.33 -9.67
C ASP A 156 5.84 -7.38 -9.57
N PRO A 157 6.03 -8.61 -10.08
CA PRO A 157 4.97 -9.62 -10.15
C PRO A 157 4.44 -9.99 -8.76
N PHE A 158 5.25 -9.88 -7.71
CA PHE A 158 4.81 -10.17 -6.34
C PHE A 158 3.91 -9.07 -5.77
N ILE A 159 4.13 -7.82 -6.17
CA ILE A 159 3.28 -6.68 -5.78
C ILE A 159 1.96 -6.75 -6.55
N VAL A 160 2.02 -7.07 -7.85
CA VAL A 160 0.82 -7.33 -8.66
C VAL A 160 0.01 -8.49 -8.09
N HIS A 161 0.67 -9.59 -7.71
CA HIS A 161 -0.02 -10.70 -7.04
C HIS A 161 -0.65 -10.26 -5.70
N ALA A 162 0.00 -9.41 -4.92
CA ALA A 162 -0.60 -8.88 -3.69
C ALA A 162 -1.87 -8.08 -3.98
N LEU A 163 -1.94 -7.30 -5.07
CA LEU A 163 -3.16 -6.61 -5.49
C LEU A 163 -4.31 -7.58 -5.79
N THR A 164 -4.02 -8.75 -6.39
CA THR A 164 -5.05 -9.78 -6.62
C THR A 164 -5.62 -10.39 -5.34
N LEU A 165 -4.91 -10.29 -4.20
CA LEU A 165 -5.40 -10.79 -2.91
C LEU A 165 -6.48 -9.90 -2.28
N PHE A 166 -6.67 -8.67 -2.76
CA PHE A 166 -7.77 -7.81 -2.29
C PHE A 166 -9.15 -8.37 -2.66
N GLY A 167 -9.24 -9.15 -3.74
CA GLY A 167 -10.44 -9.87 -4.13
C GLY A 167 -10.72 -9.85 -5.63
N ARG A 168 -11.98 -10.11 -5.98
CA ARG A 168 -12.47 -10.02 -7.36
C ARG A 168 -12.45 -8.57 -7.84
N PRO A 169 -12.30 -8.30 -9.16
CA PRO A 169 -12.24 -6.94 -9.70
C PRO A 169 -13.35 -6.01 -9.22
N ALA A 170 -14.60 -6.49 -9.21
CA ALA A 170 -15.75 -5.71 -8.73
C ALA A 170 -15.68 -5.40 -7.22
N ALA A 171 -15.16 -6.33 -6.41
CA ALA A 171 -15.00 -6.11 -4.98
C ALA A 171 -13.89 -5.08 -4.68
N ILE A 172 -12.83 -5.05 -5.49
CA ILE A 172 -11.77 -4.04 -5.40
C ILE A 172 -12.35 -2.66 -5.74
N LEU A 173 -13.17 -2.58 -6.78
CA LEU A 173 -13.82 -1.33 -7.18
C LEU A 173 -14.75 -0.81 -6.06
N ASN A 174 -15.62 -1.66 -5.52
CA ASN A 174 -16.51 -1.28 -4.41
C ASN A 174 -15.71 -0.85 -3.19
N LEU A 175 -14.65 -1.58 -2.83
CA LEU A 175 -13.79 -1.23 -1.70
C LEU A 175 -13.19 0.18 -1.82
N LEU A 176 -12.77 0.58 -3.01
CA LEU A 176 -12.22 1.93 -3.25
C LEU A 176 -13.29 3.02 -3.19
N ILE A 177 -14.48 2.74 -3.70
CA ILE A 177 -15.56 3.72 -3.78
C ILE A 177 -16.22 3.95 -2.41
N GLU A 178 -16.43 2.86 -1.66
CA GLU A 178 -17.06 2.86 -0.35
C GLU A 178 -16.16 3.46 0.75
N ASP A 179 -14.83 3.50 0.57
CA ASP A 179 -13.94 4.11 1.55
C ASP A 179 -13.86 5.63 1.40
N PHE A 180 -14.59 6.34 2.27
CA PHE A 180 -14.65 7.80 2.30
C PHE A 180 -13.35 8.50 2.71
N ARG A 181 -12.34 7.77 3.19
CA ARG A 181 -11.01 8.34 3.48
C ARG A 181 -10.24 8.68 2.20
N LEU A 182 -10.68 8.16 1.06
CA LEU A 182 -10.08 8.42 -0.25
C LEU A 182 -10.87 9.48 -1.00
N ASP A 183 -10.15 10.45 -1.55
CA ASP A 183 -10.72 11.46 -2.44
C ASP A 183 -11.08 10.86 -3.80
N ALA A 184 -12.08 11.45 -4.47
CA ALA A 184 -12.53 11.00 -5.77
C ALA A 184 -11.39 10.95 -6.81
N GLU A 185 -10.46 11.91 -6.75
CA GLU A 185 -9.29 11.95 -7.62
C GLU A 185 -8.32 10.79 -7.36
N THR A 186 -8.05 10.48 -6.09
CA THR A 186 -7.17 9.38 -5.67
C THR A 186 -7.78 8.03 -6.06
N VAL A 187 -9.09 7.87 -5.89
CA VAL A 187 -9.82 6.68 -6.34
C VAL A 187 -9.70 6.53 -7.85
N ALA A 188 -10.01 7.58 -8.62
CA ALA A 188 -9.90 7.54 -10.08
C ALA A 188 -8.47 7.24 -10.56
N ALA A 189 -7.45 7.86 -9.96
CA ALA A 189 -6.03 7.57 -10.24
C ALA A 189 -5.70 6.09 -10.04
N THR A 190 -6.18 5.53 -8.93
CA THR A 190 -5.91 4.15 -8.54
C THR A 190 -6.60 3.18 -9.50
N ILE A 191 -7.84 3.46 -9.91
CA ILE A 191 -8.55 2.63 -10.89
C ILE A 191 -7.81 2.60 -12.23
N VAL A 192 -7.36 3.75 -12.75
CA VAL A 192 -6.57 3.81 -14.00
C VAL A 192 -5.27 3.00 -13.87
N ALA A 193 -4.55 3.14 -12.75
CA ALA A 193 -3.33 2.36 -12.50
C ALA A 193 -3.61 0.85 -12.44
N LEU A 194 -4.74 0.45 -11.85
CA LEU A 194 -5.16 -0.95 -11.76
C LEU A 194 -5.58 -1.54 -13.11
N GLU A 195 -6.20 -0.75 -13.99
CA GLU A 195 -6.52 -1.18 -15.36
C GLU A 195 -5.26 -1.44 -16.18
N ALA A 196 -4.20 -0.65 -15.96
CA ALA A 196 -2.91 -0.83 -16.60
C ALA A 196 -2.12 -2.07 -16.09
N LEU A 197 -2.60 -2.76 -15.05
CA LEU A 197 -1.97 -3.94 -14.45
C LEU A 197 -2.78 -5.22 -14.77
N PRO A 198 -2.42 -5.99 -15.83
CA PRO A 198 -3.36 -6.90 -16.50
C PRO A 198 -3.77 -8.24 -15.83
N PRO A 199 -3.58 -8.51 -14.52
CA PRO A 199 -4.45 -9.48 -13.85
C PRO A 199 -5.48 -8.85 -12.90
N VAL A 200 -5.35 -7.57 -12.50
CA VAL A 200 -6.08 -7.06 -11.33
C VAL A 200 -7.51 -6.65 -11.66
N LEU A 201 -7.71 -5.79 -12.67
CA LEU A 201 -9.05 -5.41 -13.18
C LEU A 201 -9.37 -6.06 -14.53
N ARG A 202 -8.63 -7.10 -14.90
CA ARG A 202 -8.78 -7.77 -16.19
C ARG A 202 -10.25 -8.15 -16.44
N ARG A 203 -10.80 -7.71 -17.58
CA ARG A 203 -12.18 -7.96 -18.06
C ARG A 203 -13.29 -7.13 -17.40
N LEU A 204 -13.01 -6.32 -16.38
CA LEU A 204 -14.02 -5.42 -15.83
C LEU A 204 -14.13 -4.19 -16.72
N LYS A 205 -15.32 -3.94 -17.29
CA LYS A 205 -15.61 -2.65 -17.94
C LYS A 205 -15.92 -1.62 -16.85
N VAL A 206 -14.92 -0.86 -16.44
CA VAL A 206 -14.99 0.08 -15.30
C VAL A 206 -16.08 1.13 -15.49
N LEU A 207 -16.12 1.82 -16.64
CA LEU A 207 -17.12 2.88 -16.88
C LEU A 207 -18.57 2.39 -16.77
N PRO A 208 -18.99 1.30 -17.43
CA PRO A 208 -20.32 0.73 -17.21
C PRO A 208 -20.59 0.33 -15.76
N ALA A 209 -19.60 -0.21 -15.05
CA ALA A 209 -19.76 -0.59 -13.65
C ALA A 209 -20.00 0.64 -12.75
N LEU A 210 -19.22 1.70 -12.92
CA LEU A 210 -19.39 2.95 -12.18
C LEU A 210 -20.75 3.61 -12.47
N ARG A 211 -21.21 3.61 -13.72
CA ARG A 211 -22.53 4.14 -14.09
C ARG A 211 -23.67 3.38 -13.42
N ARG A 212 -23.62 2.05 -13.44
CA ARG A 212 -24.60 1.21 -12.73
C ARG A 212 -24.64 1.51 -11.24
N MET A 213 -23.47 1.68 -10.61
CA MET A 213 -23.40 2.04 -9.18
C MET A 213 -23.98 3.43 -8.86
N ALA A 214 -23.96 4.37 -9.81
CA ALA A 214 -24.58 5.68 -9.65
C ALA A 214 -26.11 5.64 -9.82
N GLU A 215 -26.61 4.72 -10.65
CA GLU A 215 -28.03 4.51 -10.90
C GLU A 215 -28.69 3.73 -9.75
N GLU A 216 -28.04 2.65 -9.32
CA GLU A 216 -28.45 1.83 -8.18
C GLU A 216 -28.41 2.66 -6.88
N GLU A 217 -29.46 2.56 -6.04
CA GLU A 217 -29.44 3.08 -4.66
C GLU A 217 -28.50 2.22 -3.81
N THR A 218 -27.22 2.41 -4.05
CA THR A 218 -26.15 1.77 -3.28
C THR A 218 -25.91 2.52 -1.98
N ARG A 219 -25.09 1.95 -1.09
CA ARG A 219 -24.69 2.57 0.18
C ARG A 219 -23.86 3.85 0.02
N VAL A 220 -23.48 4.21 -1.21
CA VAL A 220 -22.60 5.33 -1.52
C VAL A 220 -23.43 6.48 -2.11
N PRO A 221 -23.25 7.73 -1.65
CA PRO A 221 -23.91 8.89 -2.23
C PRO A 221 -23.68 8.99 -3.73
N ARG A 222 -24.75 9.20 -4.51
CA ARG A 222 -24.69 9.33 -5.97
C ARG A 222 -23.69 10.40 -6.41
N GLU A 223 -23.63 11.52 -5.70
CA GLU A 223 -22.70 12.63 -5.96
C GLU A 223 -21.22 12.18 -5.93
N ARG A 224 -20.85 11.31 -4.99
CA ARG A 224 -19.50 10.77 -4.87
C ARG A 224 -19.16 9.88 -6.08
N VAL A 225 -20.08 9.00 -6.47
CA VAL A 225 -19.87 8.13 -7.63
C VAL A 225 -19.78 8.95 -8.92
N GLN A 226 -20.59 10.00 -9.07
CA GLN A 226 -20.52 10.93 -10.20
C GLN A 226 -19.19 11.70 -10.24
N ALA A 227 -18.69 12.17 -9.10
CA ALA A 227 -17.38 12.84 -9.00
C ALA A 227 -16.23 11.89 -9.38
N ILE A 228 -16.29 10.62 -8.96
CA ILE A 228 -15.32 9.58 -9.35
C ILE A 228 -15.41 9.29 -10.85
N CYS A 229 -16.63 9.15 -11.40
CA CYS A 229 -16.86 8.97 -12.84
C CYS A 229 -16.26 10.10 -13.66
N ALA A 230 -16.51 11.36 -13.27
CA ALA A 230 -15.97 12.54 -13.94
C ALA A 230 -14.44 12.56 -13.87
N SER A 231 -13.87 12.32 -12.68
CA SER A 231 -12.42 12.26 -12.47
C SER A 231 -11.75 11.14 -13.27
N TYR A 232 -12.38 9.97 -13.34
CA TYR A 232 -11.90 8.83 -14.13
C TYR A 232 -11.98 9.13 -15.63
N PHE A 233 -13.10 9.69 -16.09
CA PHE A 233 -13.27 10.10 -17.49
C PHE A 233 -12.19 11.10 -17.90
N ASN A 234 -11.98 12.16 -17.11
CA ASN A 234 -10.95 13.17 -17.34
C ASN A 234 -9.51 12.61 -17.40
N ARG A 235 -9.26 11.47 -16.74
CA ARG A 235 -7.94 10.79 -16.74
C ARG A 235 -7.78 9.79 -17.89
N THR A 236 -8.87 9.30 -18.46
CA THR A 236 -8.88 8.27 -19.51
C THR A 236 -9.12 8.85 -20.89
N THR A 237 -9.79 9.98 -21.01
CA THR A 237 -9.92 10.69 -22.29
C THR A 237 -8.66 11.48 -22.60
N LEU A 238 -8.17 11.32 -23.84
CA LEU A 238 -7.01 12.06 -24.36
C LEU A 238 -7.24 13.58 -24.45
N LEU A 239 -8.50 14.01 -24.38
CA LEU A 239 -8.94 15.38 -24.57
C LEU A 239 -9.65 15.86 -23.29
N ARG A 240 -9.17 16.96 -22.72
CA ARG A 240 -9.84 17.65 -21.61
C ARG A 240 -10.70 18.81 -22.12
N PRO A 241 -11.91 19.02 -21.60
CA PRO A 241 -12.58 20.31 -21.70
C PRO A 241 -11.77 21.35 -20.93
N SER A 242 -11.51 22.52 -21.53
CA SER A 242 -10.91 23.67 -20.84
C SER A 242 -11.94 24.31 -19.92
N GLU A 243 -11.59 24.60 -18.67
CA GLU A 243 -12.48 25.27 -17.70
C GLU A 243 -12.59 26.80 -17.91
N ARG A 244 -12.18 27.36 -19.06
CA ARG A 244 -12.31 28.81 -19.30
C ARG A 244 -12.72 29.19 -20.72
N GLU A 245 -13.78 30.01 -20.74
CA GLU A 245 -14.29 30.91 -21.78
C GLU A 245 -14.83 30.28 -23.07
N ALA A 246 -16.06 30.67 -23.39
CA ALA A 246 -16.90 30.25 -24.53
C ALA A 246 -16.30 30.57 -25.92
N SER A 247 -15.08 31.08 -25.99
CA SER A 247 -14.40 31.50 -27.23
C SER A 247 -13.09 30.77 -27.52
N SER A 248 -12.66 29.79 -26.72
CA SER A 248 -11.43 29.03 -27.01
C SER A 248 -11.63 27.51 -26.93
N THR A 249 -11.89 26.91 -28.10
CA THR A 249 -11.91 25.46 -28.32
C THR A 249 -10.49 24.90 -28.42
N LEU A 250 -9.67 25.07 -27.38
CA LEU A 250 -8.35 24.45 -27.33
C LEU A 250 -8.37 23.21 -26.44
N LEU A 251 -8.38 22.06 -27.11
CA LEU A 251 -8.30 20.74 -26.49
C LEU A 251 -6.90 20.54 -25.90
N ARG A 252 -6.82 20.28 -24.58
CA ARG A 252 -5.54 19.94 -23.93
C ARG A 252 -5.25 18.44 -24.09
N PRO A 253 -4.01 18.05 -24.44
CA PRO A 253 -3.60 16.65 -24.39
C PRO A 253 -3.65 16.13 -22.95
N ALA A 254 -4.09 14.88 -22.79
CA ALA A 254 -4.08 14.20 -21.51
C ALA A 254 -2.65 14.09 -20.96
N SER A 255 -2.44 14.58 -19.74
CA SER A 255 -1.20 14.36 -19.01
C SER A 255 -1.03 12.87 -18.74
N GLY A 256 -0.19 12.20 -19.53
CA GLY A 256 0.44 10.96 -19.11
C GLY A 256 1.31 11.22 -17.86
N PRO A 257 1.66 10.19 -17.08
CA PRO A 257 2.43 10.35 -15.85
C PRO A 257 3.90 10.74 -16.03
N VAL A 258 4.28 11.20 -17.23
CA VAL A 258 5.61 11.76 -17.51
C VAL A 258 5.49 13.28 -17.47
N GLN A 259 5.48 13.84 -16.27
CA GLN A 259 5.74 15.27 -16.11
C GLN A 259 7.25 15.48 -16.05
N ARG A 260 7.83 15.87 -17.20
CA ARG A 260 8.99 16.77 -17.25
C ARG A 260 8.80 17.72 -18.43
N GLU A 261 8.59 19.00 -18.08
CA GLU A 261 9.08 20.19 -18.78
C GLU A 261 9.07 20.13 -20.31
N THR A 262 7.89 20.29 -20.91
CA THR A 262 7.65 21.11 -22.11
C THR A 262 6.18 20.96 -22.48
N GLU A 263 5.40 22.00 -22.19
CA GLU A 263 4.00 22.12 -22.58
C GLU A 263 3.91 22.31 -24.10
N THR A 264 3.86 21.21 -24.85
CA THR A 264 3.45 21.25 -26.26
C THR A 264 1.93 21.30 -26.32
N LEU A 265 1.41 22.52 -26.38
CA LEU A 265 0.04 22.77 -26.83
C LEU A 265 -0.14 22.11 -28.20
N LEU A 266 -1.15 21.26 -28.36
CA LEU A 266 -1.57 20.75 -29.66
C LEU A 266 -2.08 21.96 -30.47
N ARG A 267 -1.23 22.52 -31.32
CA ARG A 267 -1.67 23.49 -32.32
C ARG A 267 -2.55 22.75 -33.34
N PRO A 268 -3.65 23.37 -33.80
CA PRO A 268 -4.36 22.86 -34.96
C PRO A 268 -3.37 22.81 -36.13
N SER A 269 -3.27 21.65 -36.78
CA SER A 269 -2.51 21.51 -38.01
C SER A 269 -3.15 22.42 -39.05
N SER A 270 -2.53 23.57 -39.30
CA SER A 270 -2.80 24.32 -40.52
C SER A 270 -2.36 23.45 -41.69
N GLU A 271 -3.22 23.26 -42.68
CA GLU A 271 -3.08 22.44 -43.89
C GLU A 271 -1.91 22.85 -44.84
N ASN A 272 -0.79 23.35 -44.33
CA ASN A 272 0.32 23.86 -45.14
C ASN A 272 1.71 23.26 -44.86
N ASP A 273 1.79 22.11 -44.21
CA ASP A 273 3.05 21.34 -44.12
C ASP A 273 3.08 20.21 -45.16
N LEU A 274 3.03 20.59 -46.45
CA LEU A 274 3.64 19.78 -47.51
C LEU A 274 5.16 20.00 -47.42
N ARG A 275 5.85 19.27 -46.54
CA ARG A 275 7.32 19.17 -46.56
C ARG A 275 7.81 17.92 -45.82
N GLU A 276 8.32 17.00 -46.64
CA GLU A 276 9.25 15.90 -46.36
C GLU A 276 8.85 14.93 -45.23
N GLU A 277 8.34 13.75 -45.64
CA GLU A 277 8.23 12.58 -44.79
C GLU A 277 9.56 12.29 -44.09
N PRO A 278 9.64 12.26 -42.75
CA PRO A 278 10.82 11.73 -42.08
C PRO A 278 10.86 10.22 -42.33
N GLU A 279 11.91 9.77 -43.03
CA GLU A 279 12.17 8.35 -43.24
C GLU A 279 12.05 7.58 -41.91
N GLU A 280 11.14 6.60 -41.88
CA GLU A 280 10.96 5.74 -40.72
C GLU A 280 12.32 5.13 -40.30
N PRO A 281 12.61 5.05 -38.98
CA PRO A 281 13.84 4.44 -38.51
C PRO A 281 13.83 2.96 -38.88
N ARG A 282 14.49 2.64 -40.00
CA ARG A 282 14.57 1.27 -40.50
C ARG A 282 15.15 0.37 -39.40
N PRO A 283 14.58 -0.81 -39.17
CA PRO A 283 15.04 -1.72 -38.13
C PRO A 283 16.52 -2.06 -38.32
N TRP A 284 17.31 -2.18 -37.23
CA TRP A 284 18.78 -2.32 -37.31
C TRP A 284 19.27 -3.48 -38.20
N TRP A 285 18.50 -4.56 -38.32
CA TRP A 285 18.78 -5.69 -39.22
C TRP A 285 18.65 -5.36 -40.72
N SER A 286 17.88 -4.34 -41.10
CA SER A 286 17.81 -3.87 -42.50
C SER A 286 19.09 -3.15 -42.95
N ARG A 287 19.77 -2.45 -42.03
CA ARG A 287 21.09 -1.84 -42.28
C ARG A 287 22.18 -2.90 -42.38
N LEU A 288 22.04 -3.99 -41.61
CA LEU A 288 22.95 -5.14 -41.69
C LEU A 288 22.77 -5.90 -43.01
N ALA A 289 21.52 -6.10 -43.45
CA ALA A 289 21.20 -6.75 -44.71
C ALA A 289 21.69 -5.95 -45.94
N GLY A 290 21.62 -4.61 -45.88
CA GLY A 290 22.19 -3.73 -46.90
C GLY A 290 23.72 -3.87 -47.00
N ARG A 291 24.43 -3.77 -45.87
CA ARG A 291 25.90 -3.92 -45.86
C ARG A 291 26.40 -5.30 -46.30
N ILE A 292 25.65 -6.36 -45.98
CA ILE A 292 25.98 -7.71 -46.44
C ILE A 292 25.77 -7.83 -47.95
N ARG A 293 24.75 -7.17 -48.50
CA ARG A 293 24.50 -7.13 -49.94
C ARG A 293 25.57 -6.31 -50.67
N ASP A 294 25.98 -5.16 -50.14
CA ASP A 294 27.04 -4.33 -50.74
C ASP A 294 28.42 -5.04 -50.72
N LEU A 295 28.69 -5.84 -49.68
CA LEU A 295 29.89 -6.70 -49.59
C LEU A 295 29.85 -7.90 -50.55
N LEU A 296 28.67 -8.37 -50.93
CA LEU A 296 28.50 -9.47 -51.88
C LEU A 296 28.50 -8.98 -53.34
N ASP A 297 28.04 -7.75 -53.59
CA ASP A 297 27.98 -7.15 -54.93
C ASP A 297 29.26 -6.39 -55.33
N GLY A 298 30.28 -6.35 -54.47
CA GLY A 298 31.64 -6.01 -54.86
C GLY A 298 31.85 -4.60 -55.42
N SER A 299 31.23 -3.59 -54.81
CA SER A 299 31.54 -2.18 -55.10
C SER A 299 32.06 -1.47 -53.85
N VAL A 300 33.29 -0.97 -53.95
CA VAL A 300 34.01 -0.17 -52.94
C VAL A 300 33.45 1.24 -52.88
#